data_AF-A0ABD2H4Z6-F1
#
_entry.id   AF-A0ABD2H4Z6-F1
#
_cell.length_a   1.000
_cell.length_b   1.000
_cell.length_c   1.000
_cell.angle_alpha   90.00
_cell.angle_beta   90.00
_cell.angle_gamma   90.00
#
_symmetry.space_group_name_H-M   'P 1'
#
loop_
_entity.id
_entity.type
_entity.pdbx_description
1 polymer ?
#
loop_
_entity_poly.entity_id
_entity_poly.type
_entity_poly.pdbx_seq_one_letter_code
_entity_poly.pdbx_strand_id
1 'polypeptide(L)'
;MFHIVEFLETQEVEVVPALWVADDNCQWPAHYKHDDLIKDIRNEEQPEDVWEAFSVRILYTAANYKTARLKLPQAETHTDLQTAEEEDKDDLPKRKRKRL
;
A
#
# COMPACT_ATOMS: atom_id res chain seq x y z
N MET A 1 -6.03 -6.78 -1.92
CA MET A 1 -5.43 -6.06 -0.76
C MET A 1 -4.22 -5.29 -1.25
N PHE A 2 -3.87 -4.16 -0.64
CA PHE A 2 -2.83 -3.24 -1.13
C PHE A 2 -1.79 -2.95 -0.04
N HIS A 3 -0.56 -2.74 -0.45
CA HIS A 3 0.56 -2.39 0.41
C HIS A 3 1.15 -1.07 -0.06
N ILE A 4 1.49 -0.22 0.89
CA ILE A 4 2.36 0.92 0.64
C ILE A 4 3.76 0.41 0.92
N VAL A 5 4.60 0.44 -0.08
CA VAL A 5 5.96 -0.08 -0.02
C VAL A 5 6.95 1.04 -0.30
N GLU A 6 8.05 1.05 0.44
CA GLU A 6 9.21 1.90 0.19
C GLU A 6 10.25 1.09 -0.58
N PHE A 7 10.63 1.55 -1.75
CA PHE A 7 11.74 1.00 -2.51
C PHE A 7 13.05 1.41 -1.83
N LEU A 8 13.77 0.44 -1.27
CA LEU A 8 15.00 0.72 -0.54
C LEU A 8 16.12 1.25 -1.44
N GLU A 9 16.05 0.94 -2.73
CA GLU A 9 17.04 1.33 -3.73
C GLU A 9 16.88 2.79 -4.19
N THR A 10 15.65 3.25 -4.39
CA THR A 10 15.36 4.63 -4.83
C THR A 10 14.87 5.54 -3.70
N GLN A 11 14.56 4.98 -2.53
CA GLN A 11 13.88 5.65 -1.41
C GLN A 11 12.51 6.24 -1.77
N GLU A 12 11.85 5.65 -2.76
CA GLU A 12 10.52 6.08 -3.22
C GLU A 12 9.42 5.25 -2.57
N VAL A 13 8.28 5.86 -2.26
CA VAL A 13 7.13 5.19 -1.64
C VAL A 13 5.98 5.08 -2.63
N GLU A 14 5.52 3.86 -2.89
CA GLU A 14 4.47 3.56 -3.87
C GLU A 14 3.41 2.60 -3.33
N VAL A 15 2.24 2.59 -3.99
CA VAL A 15 1.17 1.64 -3.66
C VAL A 15 1.19 0.47 -4.62
N VAL A 16 1.33 -0.74 -4.08
CA VAL A 16 1.31 -2.00 -4.82
C VAL A 16 0.21 -2.93 -4.32
N PRO A 17 -0.31 -3.84 -5.15
CA PRO A 17 -1.10 -4.96 -4.69
C PRO A 17 -0.27 -5.86 -3.77
N ALA A 18 -0.91 -6.45 -2.78
CA ALA A 18 -0.28 -7.47 -1.92
C ALA A 18 0.25 -8.66 -2.73
N LEU A 19 -0.37 -8.95 -3.88
CA LEU A 19 0.03 -10.00 -4.81
C LEU A 19 1.40 -9.77 -5.45
N TRP A 20 1.87 -8.53 -5.51
CA TRP A 20 3.17 -8.19 -6.11
C TRP A 20 4.31 -8.28 -5.11
N VAL A 21 4.01 -8.40 -3.82
CA VAL A 21 4.99 -8.44 -2.74
C VAL A 21 5.15 -9.87 -2.24
N ALA A 22 6.35 -10.41 -2.34
CA ALA A 22 6.72 -11.72 -1.83
C ALA A 22 8.04 -11.62 -1.07
N ASP A 23 8.05 -12.03 0.20
CA ASP A 23 9.26 -12.08 1.06
C ASP A 23 10.08 -10.77 1.06
N ASP A 24 9.42 -9.63 1.27
CA ASP A 24 10.01 -8.27 1.25
C ASP A 24 10.58 -7.81 -0.11
N ASN A 25 10.30 -8.56 -1.18
CA ASN A 25 10.58 -8.16 -2.56
C ASN A 25 9.28 -7.84 -3.29
N CYS A 26 9.25 -6.69 -3.98
CA CYS A 26 8.14 -6.30 -4.83
C CYS A 26 8.52 -6.52 -6.30
N GLN A 27 7.71 -7.28 -7.02
CA GLN A 27 7.80 -7.35 -8.47
C GLN A 27 7.16 -6.08 -9.05
N TRP A 28 7.96 -5.26 -9.71
CA TRP A 28 7.51 -3.98 -10.26
C TRP A 28 7.74 -3.93 -11.77
N PRO A 29 6.71 -3.63 -12.57
CA PRO A 29 6.83 -3.51 -14.01
C PRO A 29 7.40 -2.14 -14.40
N ALA A 30 8.72 -1.95 -14.21
CA ALA A 30 9.42 -0.68 -14.48
C ALA A 30 9.29 -0.18 -15.93
N HIS A 31 8.97 -1.09 -16.87
CA HIS A 31 8.82 -0.77 -18.29
C HIS A 31 7.40 -0.30 -18.69
N TYR A 32 6.41 -0.35 -17.79
CA TYR A 32 5.02 -0.02 -18.14
C TYR A 32 4.72 1.48 -18.03
N LYS A 33 3.83 1.97 -18.88
CA LYS A 33 3.32 3.35 -18.79
C LYS A 33 2.46 3.50 -17.52
N HIS A 34 2.47 4.67 -16.92
CA HIS A 34 1.74 4.95 -15.67
C HIS A 34 0.24 4.59 -15.75
N ASP A 35 -0.41 4.78 -16.90
CA ASP A 35 -1.82 4.41 -17.10
C ASP A 35 -2.07 2.90 -17.05
N ASP A 36 -1.17 2.11 -17.61
CA ASP A 36 -1.26 0.65 -17.62
C ASP A 36 -0.93 0.10 -16.23
N LEU A 37 0.10 0.64 -15.58
CA LEU A 37 0.43 0.35 -14.18
C LEU A 37 -0.78 0.54 -13.25
N ILE A 38 -1.51 1.66 -13.36
CA ILE A 38 -2.69 1.90 -12.50
C ILE A 38 -3.79 0.86 -12.79
N LYS A 39 -3.97 0.44 -14.04
CA LYS A 39 -4.94 -0.61 -14.39
C LYS A 39 -4.53 -1.93 -13.77
N ASP A 40 -3.27 -2.31 -13.89
CA ASP A 40 -2.76 -3.60 -13.42
C ASP A 40 -2.80 -3.68 -11.89
N ILE A 41 -2.43 -2.58 -11.22
CA ILE A 41 -2.60 -2.43 -9.76
C ILE A 41 -4.08 -2.58 -9.39
N ARG A 42 -5.00 -1.91 -10.10
CA ARG A 42 -6.45 -1.99 -9.81
C ARG A 42 -7.04 -3.36 -10.10
N ASN A 43 -6.52 -4.06 -11.11
CA ASN A 43 -6.98 -5.38 -11.52
C ASN A 43 -6.33 -6.49 -10.68
N GLU A 44 -5.37 -6.16 -9.81
CA GLU A 44 -4.62 -7.14 -9.04
C GLU A 44 -3.99 -8.18 -9.99
N GLU A 45 -3.44 -7.70 -11.11
CA GLU A 45 -2.87 -8.55 -12.16
C GLU A 45 -1.69 -9.36 -11.61
N GLN A 46 -1.59 -10.62 -12.02
CA GLN A 46 -0.52 -11.49 -11.53
C GLN A 46 0.82 -11.00 -12.08
N PRO A 47 1.85 -10.93 -11.23
CA PRO A 47 3.19 -10.62 -11.70
C PRO A 47 3.63 -11.64 -12.73
N GLU A 48 3.99 -11.15 -13.91
CA GLU A 48 4.55 -11.96 -14.97
C GLU A 48 6.07 -12.10 -14.73
N ASP A 49 6.67 -13.23 -15.13
CA ASP A 49 8.10 -13.56 -14.92
C ASP A 49 9.09 -12.50 -15.50
N VAL A 50 8.57 -11.54 -16.27
CA VAL A 50 9.34 -10.45 -16.89
C VAL A 50 9.52 -9.24 -15.95
N TRP A 51 8.82 -9.21 -14.81
CA TRP A 51 8.89 -8.06 -13.89
C TRP A 51 10.15 -8.09 -13.04
N GLU A 52 10.76 -6.93 -12.85
CA GLU A 52 11.94 -6.79 -12.01
C GLU A 52 11.55 -6.84 -10.53
N ALA A 53 12.30 -7.59 -9.74
CA ALA A 53 12.10 -7.68 -8.30
C ALA A 53 12.97 -6.64 -7.61
N PHE A 54 12.33 -5.73 -6.88
CA PHE A 54 13.01 -4.71 -6.09
C PHE A 54 12.84 -5.02 -4.60
N SER A 55 13.89 -4.78 -3.81
CA SER A 55 13.81 -4.89 -2.36
C SER A 55 12.99 -3.73 -1.82
N VAL A 56 11.90 -4.08 -1.13
CA VAL A 56 10.97 -3.10 -0.58
C VAL A 56 10.78 -3.28 0.91
N ARG A 57 10.35 -2.20 1.57
CA ARG A 57 9.88 -2.25 2.95
C ARG A 57 8.39 -1.92 2.97
N ILE A 58 7.58 -2.83 3.50
CA ILE A 58 6.14 -2.56 3.67
C ILE A 58 5.98 -1.52 4.78
N LEU A 59 5.50 -0.34 4.41
CA LEU A 59 5.22 0.75 5.34
C LEU A 59 3.79 0.68 5.87
N TYR A 60 2.83 0.31 5.04
CA TYR A 60 1.42 0.27 5.41
C TYR A 60 0.64 -0.77 4.60
N THR A 61 -0.45 -1.26 5.16
CA THR A 61 -1.27 -2.33 4.58
C THR A 61 -2.72 -1.84 4.56
N ALA A 62 -3.39 -1.89 3.41
CA ALA A 62 -4.74 -1.40 3.24
C ALA A 62 -5.60 -2.40 2.47
N ALA A 63 -6.88 -2.55 2.84
CA ALA A 63 -7.81 -3.35 2.06
C ALA A 63 -8.04 -2.76 0.65
N ASN A 64 -8.05 -1.42 0.53
CA ASN A 64 -8.41 -0.71 -0.68
C ASN A 64 -7.28 0.18 -1.24
N TYR A 65 -7.22 0.30 -2.56
CA TYR A 65 -6.27 1.18 -3.24
C TYR A 65 -6.42 2.64 -2.84
N LYS A 66 -7.66 3.12 -2.71
CA LYS A 66 -7.95 4.51 -2.33
C LYS A 66 -7.45 4.86 -0.92
N THR A 67 -7.60 3.94 0.02
CA THR A 67 -7.12 4.14 1.41
C THR A 67 -5.60 4.15 1.46
N ALA A 68 -4.93 3.24 0.73
CA ALA A 68 -3.49 3.26 0.60
C ALA A 68 -3.00 4.58 -0.02
N ARG A 69 -3.61 5.04 -1.12
CA ARG A 69 -3.17 6.27 -1.80
C ARG A 69 -3.41 7.55 -1.00
N LEU A 70 -4.43 7.57 -0.14
CA LEU A 70 -4.66 8.67 0.81
C LEU A 70 -3.57 8.71 1.91
N LYS A 71 -3.04 7.53 2.28
CA LYS A 71 -2.00 7.36 3.29
C LYS A 71 -0.58 7.47 2.72
N LEU A 72 -0.39 7.34 1.41
CA LEU A 72 0.90 7.44 0.74
C LEU A 72 1.72 8.70 1.11
N PRO A 73 1.19 9.94 1.04
CA PRO A 73 1.96 11.11 1.44
C PRO A 73 2.27 11.15 2.95
N GLN A 74 1.45 10.47 3.78
CA GLN A 74 1.77 10.29 5.20
C GLN A 74 2.90 9.27 5.36
N ALA A 75 2.96 8.22 4.54
CA ALA A 75 4.02 7.22 4.56
C ALA A 75 5.35 7.75 4.02
N GLU A 76 5.35 8.60 2.99
CA GLU A 76 6.56 9.33 2.54
C GLU A 76 7.14 10.23 3.63
N THR A 77 6.28 10.87 4.44
CA THR A 77 6.70 11.79 5.50
C THR A 77 7.00 11.10 6.82
N HIS A 78 6.34 9.96 7.09
CA HIS A 78 6.56 9.10 8.25
C HIS A 78 6.87 7.68 7.75
N THR A 79 8.17 7.38 7.63
CA THR A 79 8.73 6.09 7.17
C THR A 79 8.44 4.89 8.08
N ASP A 80 7.56 5.03 9.08
CA ASP A 80 7.16 3.93 9.97
C ASP A 80 5.68 4.11 10.35
N LEU A 81 4.80 3.81 9.39
CA LEU A 81 3.34 3.84 9.56
C LEU A 81 2.85 2.44 9.90
N GLN A 82 3.38 1.87 11.00
CA GLN A 82 3.09 0.51 11.47
C GLN A 82 1.63 0.11 11.20
N THR A 83 1.49 -0.93 10.39
CA THR A 83 0.26 -1.62 10.01
C THR A 83 -0.68 -1.75 11.21
N ALA A 84 -1.74 -0.95 11.20
CA ALA A 84 -2.98 -1.37 11.83
C ALA A 84 -3.65 -2.30 10.84
N GLU A 85 -3.43 -3.61 10.98
CA GLU A 85 -4.46 -4.56 10.58
C GLU A 85 -5.76 -3.99 11.15
N GLU A 86 -6.74 -3.73 10.29
CA GLU A 86 -8.09 -3.43 10.72
C GLU A 86 -8.62 -4.70 11.40
N GLU A 87 -8.15 -4.99 12.61
CA GLU A 87 -8.95 -5.62 13.65
C GLU A 87 -10.16 -4.71 13.79
N ASP A 88 -11.23 -5.05 13.07
CA ASP A 88 -12.62 -5.01 13.51
C ASP A 88 -12.83 -4.26 14.83
N LYS A 89 -12.65 -2.94 14.79
CA LYS A 89 -12.94 -2.07 15.92
C LYS A 89 -14.25 -1.40 15.66
N ASP A 90 -15.27 -2.14 16.06
CA ASP A 90 -16.59 -1.70 16.49
C ASP A 90 -16.52 -0.66 17.64
N ASP A 91 -15.70 0.39 17.49
CA ASP A 91 -15.54 1.47 18.45
C ASP A 91 -15.94 2.81 17.80
N LEU A 92 -17.20 2.84 17.37
CA LEU A 92 -17.94 4.09 17.21
C LEU A 92 -17.75 4.95 18.48
N PRO A 93 -17.24 6.19 18.38
CA PRO A 93 -17.10 7.04 19.55
C PRO A 93 -18.50 7.43 20.05
N LYS A 94 -18.98 6.76 21.10
CA LYS A 94 -20.18 7.12 21.86
C LYS A 94 -19.97 8.47 22.55
N ARG A 95 -20.10 9.55 21.78
CA ARG A 95 -20.08 10.92 22.29
C ARG A 95 -21.41 11.18 23.01
N LYS A 96 -21.44 10.89 24.32
CA LYS A 96 -22.57 11.21 25.21
C LYS A 96 -22.86 12.71 25.16
N ARG A 97 -24.02 13.08 24.61
CA ARG A 97 -24.59 14.43 24.76
C ARG A 97 -25.01 14.62 26.23
N LYS A 98 -24.26 15.40 27.01
CA LYS A 98 -24.78 15.96 28.26
C LYS A 98 -25.69 17.13 27.89
N ARG A 99 -26.98 17.00 28.20
CA ARG A 99 -27.94 18.10 28.28
C ARG A 99 -27.70 18.81 29.60
N LEU A 100 -27.44 20.12 29.56
CA LEU A 100 -27.73 21.03 30.66
C LEU A 100 -28.62 22.14 30.10
#